data_AF-A0A9E2PDM2-F1
#
_entry.id   AF-A0A9E2PDM2-F1
#
_cell.length_a   1.000
_cell.length_b   1.000
_cell.length_c   1.000
_cell.angle_alpha   90.00
_cell.angle_beta   90.00
_cell.angle_gamma   90.00
#
_symmetry.space_group_name_H-M   'P 1'
#
loop_
_entity.id
_entity.type
_entity.pdbx_description
1 polymer ?
#
loop_
_entity_poly.entity_id
_entity_poly.type
_entity_poly.pdbx_seq_one_letter_code
_entity_poly.pdbx_strand_id
1 'polypeptide(L)'
;MLTRIFPFLAWFKKYNLEAFKIDAISGLTVALVLIPQSMAYAQLAGLPPYYGLYASFIPPMIAALFGSSRQLATGPVAVVSLMTSASLEPLATIGSQGFIAYAILLALMVGIFQFSLGVFRLGLVVNFLSHPVVNGFTNAAAIIIATSQLSKMFGVSVDNAAHHYETIANVIKFAMHYTHWPTLIMGVSAFVIMIGLKRVAPKIPNVLVAVVLATVVSWLIGFNFDTTADVSS
;
A
#
# COMPACT_ATOMS: atom_id res chain seq x y z
N MET A 1 -23.94 -15.44 -23.69
CA MET A 1 -22.49 -15.64 -23.93
C MET A 1 -21.71 -14.36 -23.66
N LEU A 2 -22.13 -13.21 -24.19
CA LEU A 2 -21.49 -11.89 -23.96
C LEU A 2 -21.30 -11.52 -22.48
N THR A 3 -22.31 -11.77 -21.63
CA THR A 3 -22.24 -11.49 -20.17
C THR A 3 -21.28 -12.38 -19.39
N ARG A 4 -20.76 -13.47 -19.98
CA ARG A 4 -19.70 -14.29 -19.38
C ARG A 4 -18.31 -13.70 -19.62
N ILE A 5 -18.13 -12.95 -20.71
CA ILE A 5 -16.86 -12.29 -21.07
C ILE A 5 -16.83 -10.85 -20.55
N PHE A 6 -17.98 -10.16 -20.62
CA PHE A 6 -18.17 -8.79 -20.16
C PHE A 6 -19.22 -8.76 -19.03
N PRO A 7 -18.85 -9.12 -17.80
CA PRO A 7 -19.78 -9.23 -16.68
C PRO A 7 -20.44 -7.90 -16.32
N PHE A 8 -19.77 -6.77 -16.54
CA PHE A 8 -20.31 -5.43 -16.29
C PHE A 8 -21.63 -5.14 -17.01
N LEU A 9 -21.90 -5.79 -18.16
CA LEU A 9 -23.17 -5.63 -18.89
C LEU A 9 -24.38 -6.12 -18.10
N ALA A 10 -24.18 -7.08 -17.18
CA ALA A 10 -25.25 -7.57 -16.32
C ALA A 10 -25.56 -6.59 -15.16
N TRP A 11 -24.63 -5.68 -14.83
CA TRP A 11 -24.73 -4.84 -13.64
C TRP A 11 -25.83 -3.77 -13.74
N PHE A 12 -26.10 -3.29 -14.95
CA PHE A 12 -27.08 -2.23 -15.20
C PHE A 12 -28.52 -2.72 -15.17
N LYS A 13 -28.78 -4.02 -15.36
CA LYS A 13 -30.14 -4.57 -15.50
C LYS A 13 -31.05 -4.41 -14.28
N LYS A 14 -30.48 -4.19 -13.08
CA LYS A 14 -31.21 -3.98 -11.83
C LYS A 14 -30.71 -2.75 -11.06
N TYR A 15 -30.09 -1.80 -11.76
CA TYR A 15 -29.49 -0.63 -11.12
C TYR A 15 -30.51 0.50 -11.03
N ASN A 16 -30.74 1.00 -9.81
CA ASN A 16 -31.65 2.11 -9.54
C ASN A 16 -30.88 3.33 -8.98
N LEU A 17 -31.56 4.48 -8.92
CA LEU A 17 -30.95 5.73 -8.44
C LEU A 17 -30.53 5.66 -6.97
N GLU A 18 -31.22 4.87 -6.16
CA GLU A 18 -30.90 4.66 -4.74
C GLU A 18 -29.56 3.92 -4.58
N ALA A 19 -29.36 2.82 -5.34
CA ALA A 19 -28.10 2.10 -5.38
C ALA A 19 -26.96 3.00 -5.87
N PHE A 20 -27.21 3.87 -6.86
CA PHE A 20 -26.20 4.84 -7.30
C PHE A 20 -25.74 5.79 -6.20
N LYS A 21 -26.67 6.33 -5.40
CA LYS A 21 -26.32 7.20 -4.26
C LYS A 21 -25.49 6.47 -3.22
N ILE A 22 -25.86 5.22 -2.90
CA ILE A 22 -25.15 4.39 -1.92
C ILE A 22 -23.74 4.03 -2.44
N ASP A 23 -23.64 3.61 -3.71
CA ASP A 23 -22.37 3.26 -4.35
C ASP A 23 -21.45 4.47 -4.49
N ALA A 24 -21.99 5.66 -4.79
CA ALA A 24 -21.20 6.89 -4.88
C ALA A 24 -20.58 7.28 -3.53
N ILE A 25 -21.36 7.25 -2.44
CA ILE A 25 -20.85 7.54 -1.09
C ILE A 25 -19.83 6.48 -0.66
N SER A 26 -20.12 5.20 -0.91
CA SER A 26 -19.23 4.09 -0.58
C SER A 26 -17.91 4.17 -1.35
N GLY A 27 -17.98 4.42 -2.66
CA GLY A 27 -16.83 4.58 -3.54
C GLY A 27 -15.97 5.77 -3.15
N LEU A 28 -16.58 6.91 -2.81
CA LEU A 28 -15.84 8.07 -2.29
C LEU A 28 -15.12 7.74 -0.99
N THR A 29 -15.80 7.05 -0.06
CA THR A 29 -15.20 6.64 1.22
C THR A 29 -14.01 5.69 1.01
N VAL A 30 -14.14 4.71 0.12
CA VAL A 30 -13.05 3.79 -0.23
C VAL A 30 -11.89 4.54 -0.89
N ALA A 31 -12.17 5.44 -1.84
CA ALA A 31 -11.15 6.23 -2.52
C ALA A 31 -10.34 7.09 -1.53
N LEU A 32 -11.02 7.74 -0.58
CA LEU A 32 -10.40 8.55 0.46
C LEU A 32 -9.44 7.76 1.37
N VAL A 33 -9.78 6.51 1.70
CA VAL A 33 -8.90 5.62 2.47
C VAL A 33 -7.74 5.10 1.61
N LEU A 34 -8.02 4.82 0.34
CA LEU A 34 -7.07 4.22 -0.59
C LEU A 34 -5.91 5.16 -0.93
N ILE A 35 -6.12 6.48 -0.95
CA ILE A 35 -5.08 7.48 -1.26
C ILE A 35 -3.84 7.35 -0.33
N PRO A 36 -3.94 7.57 1.00
CA PRO A 36 -2.78 7.48 1.88
C PRO A 36 -2.23 6.05 1.96
N GLN A 37 -3.11 5.05 1.90
CA GLN A 37 -2.72 3.64 1.93
C GLN A 37 -1.84 3.26 0.73
N SER A 38 -2.22 3.70 -0.47
CA SER A 38 -1.49 3.37 -1.71
C SER A 38 -0.15 4.07 -1.78
N MET A 39 -0.07 5.31 -1.27
CA MET A 39 1.20 6.03 -1.14
C MET A 39 2.18 5.31 -0.21
N ALA A 40 1.69 4.82 0.95
CA ALA A 40 2.50 4.03 1.87
C ALA A 40 2.97 2.71 1.23
N TYR A 41 2.09 2.04 0.47
CA TYR A 41 2.43 0.80 -0.21
C TYR A 41 3.40 0.99 -1.38
N ALA A 42 3.39 2.13 -2.07
CA ALA A 42 4.43 2.44 -3.05
C ALA A 42 5.81 2.59 -2.39
N GLN A 43 5.86 3.27 -1.24
CA GLN A 43 7.11 3.37 -0.46
C GLN A 43 7.61 2.00 0.03
N LEU A 44 6.70 1.09 0.41
CA LEU A 44 7.06 -0.30 0.75
C LEU A 44 7.66 -1.05 -0.44
N ALA A 45 7.28 -0.69 -1.66
CA ALA A 45 7.82 -1.27 -2.89
C ALA A 45 9.13 -0.61 -3.34
N GLY A 46 9.67 0.36 -2.57
CA GLY A 46 10.84 1.13 -2.98
C GLY A 46 10.56 2.17 -4.08
N LEU A 47 9.29 2.51 -4.31
CA LEU A 47 8.87 3.47 -5.33
C LEU A 47 8.47 4.82 -4.72
N PRO A 48 8.59 5.93 -5.47
CA PRO A 48 8.05 7.21 -5.05
C PRO A 48 6.53 7.12 -4.73
N PRO A 49 6.04 7.83 -3.71
CA PRO A 49 4.65 7.70 -3.24
C PRO A 49 3.57 7.89 -4.32
N TYR A 50 3.80 8.75 -5.30
CA TYR A 50 2.84 9.04 -6.37
C TYR A 50 2.60 7.84 -7.31
N TYR A 51 3.52 6.87 -7.39
CA TYR A 51 3.26 5.61 -8.11
C TYR A 51 2.13 4.79 -7.46
N GLY A 52 1.93 4.96 -6.15
CA GLY A 52 0.80 4.37 -5.46
C GLY A 52 -0.53 4.87 -5.99
N LEU A 53 -0.61 6.17 -6.31
CA LEU A 53 -1.81 6.78 -6.87
C LEU A 53 -2.12 6.23 -8.28
N TYR A 54 -1.09 6.01 -9.09
CA TYR A 54 -1.23 5.38 -10.41
C TYR A 54 -1.74 3.94 -10.26
N ALA A 55 -1.17 3.17 -9.33
CA ALA A 55 -1.56 1.79 -9.05
C ALA A 55 -2.98 1.66 -8.44
N SER A 56 -3.47 2.69 -7.75
CA SER A 56 -4.80 2.71 -7.15
C SER A 56 -5.90 3.29 -8.05
N PHE A 57 -5.53 3.85 -9.20
CA PHE A 57 -6.50 4.49 -10.12
C PHE A 57 -6.81 3.61 -11.32
N ILE A 58 -5.83 3.40 -12.22
CA ILE A 58 -6.07 2.72 -13.50
C ILE A 58 -6.38 1.23 -13.32
N PRO A 59 -5.58 0.44 -12.58
CA PRO A 59 -5.83 -0.99 -12.47
C PRO A 59 -7.18 -1.33 -11.81
N PRO A 60 -7.60 -0.69 -10.69
CA PRO A 60 -8.92 -0.94 -10.11
C PRO A 60 -10.08 -0.55 -11.01
N MET A 61 -9.96 0.55 -11.77
CA MET A 61 -10.97 0.98 -12.73
C MET A 61 -11.19 -0.07 -13.82
N ILE A 62 -10.11 -0.64 -14.37
CA ILE A 62 -10.19 -1.72 -15.37
C ILE A 62 -10.70 -3.01 -14.71
N ALA A 63 -10.14 -3.39 -13.56
CA ALA A 63 -10.49 -4.62 -12.85
C ALA A 63 -11.97 -4.65 -12.42
N ALA A 64 -12.54 -3.50 -12.04
CA ALA A 64 -13.96 -3.40 -11.71
C ALA A 64 -14.82 -3.91 -12.88
N LEU A 65 -14.53 -3.57 -14.13
CA LEU A 65 -15.34 -4.01 -15.29
C LEU A 65 -15.39 -5.55 -15.45
N PHE A 66 -14.35 -6.25 -15.01
CA PHE A 66 -14.22 -7.71 -15.15
C PHE A 66 -14.41 -8.46 -13.83
N GLY A 67 -14.75 -7.75 -12.75
CA GLY A 67 -14.93 -8.33 -11.43
C GLY A 67 -16.07 -9.34 -11.37
N SER A 68 -15.84 -10.46 -10.67
CA SER A 68 -16.87 -11.47 -10.40
C SER A 68 -17.88 -11.03 -9.33
N SER A 69 -17.53 -10.02 -8.52
CA SER A 69 -18.38 -9.44 -7.47
C SER A 69 -18.39 -7.91 -7.57
N ARG A 70 -19.56 -7.31 -7.35
CA ARG A 70 -19.78 -5.86 -7.32
C ARG A 70 -19.12 -5.16 -6.12
N GLN A 71 -18.77 -5.92 -5.10
CA GLN A 71 -18.18 -5.42 -3.84
C GLN A 71 -16.67 -5.65 -3.78
N LEU A 72 -16.09 -6.30 -4.80
CA LEU A 72 -14.66 -6.56 -4.85
C LEU A 72 -13.90 -5.27 -5.20
N ALA A 73 -13.26 -4.67 -4.20
CA ALA A 73 -12.30 -3.61 -4.40
C ALA A 73 -10.91 -4.22 -4.63
N THR A 74 -10.29 -3.90 -5.75
CA THR A 74 -8.89 -4.25 -6.03
C THR A 74 -8.01 -3.00 -5.85
N GLY A 75 -6.74 -3.20 -5.55
CA GLY A 75 -5.81 -2.11 -5.30
C GLY A 75 -4.43 -2.63 -4.92
N PRO A 76 -3.45 -1.74 -4.71
CA PRO A 76 -2.15 -2.14 -4.20
C PRO A 76 -2.29 -2.77 -2.81
N VAL A 77 -1.44 -3.76 -2.51
CA VAL A 77 -1.45 -4.51 -1.25
C VAL A 77 -0.04 -4.54 -0.67
N ALA A 78 0.08 -4.33 0.65
CA ALA A 78 1.35 -4.25 1.36
C ALA A 78 2.29 -5.43 1.09
N VAL A 79 1.76 -6.66 1.06
CA VAL A 79 2.55 -7.88 0.84
C VAL A 79 3.16 -7.89 -0.55
N VAL A 80 2.37 -7.56 -1.57
CA VAL A 80 2.85 -7.50 -2.96
C VAL A 80 3.91 -6.41 -3.11
N SER A 81 3.72 -5.26 -2.46
CA SER A 81 4.73 -4.19 -2.43
C SER A 81 6.07 -4.67 -1.87
N LEU A 82 6.07 -5.34 -0.71
CA LEU A 82 7.30 -5.88 -0.13
C LEU A 82 7.96 -6.93 -1.04
N MET A 83 7.17 -7.81 -1.65
CA MET A 83 7.67 -8.81 -2.59
C MET A 83 8.28 -8.17 -3.84
N THR A 84 7.67 -7.09 -4.34
CA THR A 84 8.24 -6.29 -5.45
C THR A 84 9.58 -5.70 -5.05
N SER A 85 9.69 -5.07 -3.86
CA SER A 85 10.97 -4.52 -3.38
C SER A 85 12.03 -5.61 -3.29
N ALA A 86 11.74 -6.72 -2.61
CA ALA A 86 12.69 -7.81 -2.40
C ALA A 86 13.13 -8.50 -3.69
N SER A 87 12.26 -8.55 -4.71
CA SER A 87 12.59 -9.14 -6.01
C SER A 87 13.51 -8.25 -6.85
N LEU A 88 13.44 -6.93 -6.66
CA LEU A 88 14.15 -5.95 -7.47
C LEU A 88 15.43 -5.43 -6.81
N GLU A 89 15.50 -5.46 -5.48
CA GLU A 89 16.65 -5.02 -4.69
C GLU A 89 18.00 -5.64 -5.15
N PRO A 90 18.09 -6.93 -5.53
CA PRO A 90 19.33 -7.50 -6.06
C PRO A 90 19.71 -7.03 -7.47
N LEU A 91 18.77 -6.41 -8.20
CA LEU A 91 18.92 -6.07 -9.62
C LEU A 91 19.15 -4.58 -9.85
N ALA A 92 18.61 -3.72 -8.99
CA ALA A 92 18.74 -2.28 -9.09
C ALA A 92 18.67 -1.60 -7.72
N THR A 93 19.35 -0.46 -7.59
CA THR A 93 19.29 0.36 -6.38
C THR A 93 17.93 1.07 -6.26
N ILE A 94 17.29 0.96 -5.09
CA ILE A 94 16.03 1.65 -4.78
C ILE A 94 16.14 3.15 -5.08
N GLY A 95 15.10 3.72 -5.71
CA GLY A 95 15.05 5.13 -6.10
C GLY A 95 15.78 5.47 -7.42
N SER A 96 16.57 4.56 -7.98
CA SER A 96 17.16 4.75 -9.31
C SER A 96 16.10 4.67 -10.42
N GLN A 97 16.37 5.32 -11.56
CA GLN A 97 15.51 5.20 -12.75
C GLN A 97 15.39 3.73 -13.22
N GLY A 98 16.48 2.95 -13.10
CA GLY A 98 16.49 1.53 -13.43
C GLY A 98 15.54 0.70 -12.56
N PHE A 99 15.49 0.97 -11.25
CA PHE A 99 14.58 0.29 -10.33
C PHE A 99 13.12 0.53 -10.70
N ILE A 100 12.76 1.77 -11.04
CA ILE A 100 11.40 2.11 -11.49
C ILE A 100 11.06 1.38 -12.79
N ALA A 101 11.98 1.35 -13.76
CA ALA A 101 11.78 0.64 -15.03
C ALA A 101 11.57 -0.87 -14.81
N TYR A 102 12.37 -1.49 -13.93
CA TYR A 102 12.21 -2.90 -13.58
C TYR A 102 10.91 -3.19 -12.83
N ALA A 103 10.44 -2.28 -11.97
CA ALA A 103 9.15 -2.42 -11.31
C ALA A 103 7.97 -2.39 -12.31
N ILE A 104 8.03 -1.50 -13.31
CA ILE A 104 7.03 -1.43 -14.38
C ILE A 104 7.06 -2.71 -15.23
N LEU A 105 8.26 -3.19 -15.59
CA LEU A 105 8.43 -4.43 -16.35
C LEU A 105 7.92 -5.64 -15.57
N LEU A 106 8.25 -5.74 -14.27
CA LEU A 106 7.77 -6.81 -13.40
C LEU A 106 6.24 -6.80 -13.31
N ALA A 107 5.62 -5.63 -13.15
CA ALA A 107 4.17 -5.50 -13.15
C ALA A 107 3.53 -6.00 -14.47
N LEU A 108 4.15 -5.65 -15.62
CA LEU A 108 3.71 -6.13 -16.93
C LEU A 108 3.84 -7.67 -17.05
N MET A 109 4.99 -8.23 -16.67
CA MET A 109 5.23 -9.67 -16.69
C MET A 109 4.22 -10.41 -15.82
N VAL A 110 4.04 -9.97 -14.58
CA VAL A 110 3.06 -10.55 -13.65
C VAL A 110 1.64 -10.45 -14.22
N GLY A 111 1.28 -9.34 -14.87
CA GLY A 111 -0.01 -9.18 -15.56
C GLY A 111 -0.21 -10.20 -16.68
N ILE A 112 0.81 -10.40 -17.53
CA ILE A 112 0.78 -11.39 -18.62
C ILE A 112 0.67 -12.82 -18.04
N PHE A 113 1.42 -13.13 -16.99
CA PHE A 113 1.32 -14.42 -16.32
C PHE A 113 -0.07 -14.65 -15.73
N GLN A 114 -0.62 -13.68 -14.98
CA GLN A 114 -1.96 -13.78 -14.40
C GLN A 114 -3.05 -13.92 -15.48
N PHE A 115 -2.94 -13.16 -16.56
CA PHE A 115 -3.84 -13.28 -17.71
C PHE A 115 -3.78 -14.69 -18.33
N SER A 116 -2.57 -15.22 -18.53
CA SER A 116 -2.35 -16.56 -19.08
C SER A 116 -2.95 -17.65 -18.19
N LEU A 117 -2.71 -17.58 -16.87
CA LEU A 117 -3.31 -18.49 -15.89
C LEU A 117 -4.85 -18.41 -15.92
N GLY A 118 -5.40 -17.21 -16.08
CA GLY A 118 -6.83 -16.98 -16.26
C GLY A 118 -7.40 -17.64 -17.52
N VAL A 119 -6.71 -17.52 -18.65
CA VAL A 119 -7.07 -18.17 -19.93
C VAL A 119 -7.10 -19.70 -19.78
N PHE A 120 -6.10 -20.28 -19.12
CA PHE A 120 -6.04 -21.72 -18.83
C PHE A 120 -6.96 -22.16 -17.68
N ARG A 121 -7.71 -21.24 -17.06
CA ARG A 121 -8.58 -21.49 -15.90
C ARG A 121 -7.85 -22.14 -14.72
N LEU A 122 -6.56 -21.85 -14.56
CA LEU A 122 -5.72 -22.37 -13.50
C LEU A 122 -6.01 -21.74 -12.12
N GLY A 123 -6.98 -20.84 -12.03
CA GLY A 123 -7.49 -20.33 -10.75
C GLY A 123 -8.00 -21.44 -9.82
N LEU A 124 -8.40 -22.60 -10.35
CA LEU A 124 -8.76 -23.77 -9.55
C LEU A 124 -7.59 -24.29 -8.71
N VAL A 125 -6.34 -24.07 -9.15
CA VAL A 125 -5.14 -24.49 -8.41
C VAL A 125 -5.02 -23.74 -7.08
N VAL A 126 -5.50 -22.49 -7.02
CA VAL A 126 -5.50 -21.67 -5.80
C VAL A 126 -6.38 -22.30 -4.70
N ASN A 127 -7.40 -23.08 -5.06
CA ASN A 127 -8.26 -23.78 -4.09
C ASN A 127 -7.55 -24.95 -3.38
N PHE A 128 -6.37 -25.38 -3.86
CA PHE A 128 -5.56 -26.40 -3.18
C PHE A 128 -4.60 -25.82 -2.13
N LEU A 129 -4.53 -24.49 -2.01
CA LEU A 129 -3.78 -23.86 -0.92
C LEU A 129 -4.52 -24.11 0.40
N SER A 130 -3.87 -24.84 1.31
CA SER A 130 -4.46 -25.16 2.59
C SER A 130 -4.60 -23.90 3.47
N HIS A 131 -5.68 -23.82 4.23
CA HIS A 131 -5.89 -22.73 5.19
C HIS A 131 -4.68 -22.47 6.11
N PRO A 132 -3.98 -23.50 6.66
CA PRO A 132 -2.78 -23.29 7.46
C PRO A 132 -1.65 -22.56 6.72
N VAL A 133 -1.44 -22.84 5.43
CA VAL A 133 -0.40 -22.19 4.63
C VAL A 133 -0.70 -20.71 4.44
N VAL A 134 -1.95 -20.38 4.08
CA VAL A 134 -2.38 -18.99 3.89
C VAL A 134 -2.29 -18.20 5.20
N ASN A 135 -2.69 -18.81 6.31
CA ASN A 135 -2.60 -18.20 7.64
C ASN A 135 -1.14 -17.97 8.06
N GLY A 136 -0.27 -18.96 7.86
CA GLY A 136 1.16 -18.85 8.15
C GLY A 136 1.82 -17.74 7.33
N PHE A 137 1.56 -17.71 6.02
CA PHE A 137 2.05 -16.66 5.12
C PHE A 137 1.57 -15.27 5.54
N THR A 138 0.27 -15.12 5.85
CA THR A 138 -0.31 -13.83 6.23
C THR A 138 0.25 -13.32 7.57
N ASN A 139 0.43 -14.20 8.56
CA ASN A 139 1.03 -13.85 9.85
C ASN A 139 2.50 -13.44 9.70
N ALA A 140 3.28 -14.17 8.90
CA ALA A 140 4.67 -13.81 8.60
C ALA A 140 4.74 -12.44 7.89
N ALA A 141 3.90 -12.23 6.88
CA ALA A 141 3.82 -10.95 6.18
C ALA A 141 3.45 -9.79 7.12
N ALA A 142 2.49 -9.99 8.04
CA ALA A 142 2.13 -8.98 9.03
C ALA A 142 3.30 -8.60 9.94
N ILE A 143 4.09 -9.58 10.41
CA ILE A 143 5.30 -9.34 11.20
C ILE A 143 6.33 -8.55 10.39
N ILE A 144 6.60 -8.93 9.15
CA ILE A 144 7.57 -8.25 8.27
C ILE A 144 7.12 -6.81 7.98
N ILE A 145 5.83 -6.59 7.70
CA ILE A 145 5.28 -5.25 7.47
C ILE A 145 5.45 -4.39 8.74
N ALA A 146 5.03 -4.89 9.90
CA ALA A 146 5.10 -4.13 11.15
C ALA A 146 6.55 -3.77 11.50
N THR A 147 7.46 -4.73 11.41
CA THR A 147 8.87 -4.54 11.75
C THR A 147 9.62 -3.66 10.75
N SER A 148 9.26 -3.69 9.46
CA SER A 148 9.85 -2.80 8.43
C SER A 148 9.48 -1.32 8.62
N GLN A 149 8.45 -1.02 9.44
CA GLN A 149 8.11 0.37 9.76
C GLN A 149 8.90 0.94 10.94
N LEU A 150 9.65 0.14 11.70
CA LEU A 150 10.33 0.59 12.91
C LEU A 150 11.37 1.67 12.63
N SER A 151 12.16 1.53 11.56
CA SER A 151 13.16 2.55 11.16
C SER A 151 12.51 3.91 10.93
N LYS A 152 11.37 3.94 10.22
CA LYS A 152 10.57 5.15 9.98
C LYS A 152 9.94 5.70 11.26
N MET A 153 9.47 4.83 12.17
CA MET A 153 8.88 5.26 13.44
C MET A 153 9.89 5.93 14.37
N PHE A 154 11.10 5.37 14.48
CA PHE A 154 12.17 5.94 15.29
C PHE A 154 12.96 7.06 14.57
N GLY A 155 12.75 7.23 13.26
CA GLY A 155 13.47 8.21 12.44
C GLY A 155 14.95 7.88 12.27
N VAL A 156 15.30 6.60 12.22
CA VAL A 156 16.69 6.12 12.06
C VAL A 156 16.89 5.49 10.69
N SER A 157 18.04 5.77 10.07
CA SER A 157 18.47 5.15 8.82
C SER A 157 19.43 4.01 9.11
N VAL A 158 19.09 2.81 8.62
CA VAL A 158 19.89 1.59 8.80
C VAL A 158 19.94 0.87 7.46
N ASP A 159 21.13 0.44 7.07
CA ASP A 159 21.32 -0.34 5.85
C ASP A 159 20.68 -1.73 5.98
N ASN A 160 20.12 -2.23 4.88
CA ASN A 160 19.56 -3.56 4.84
C ASN A 160 20.69 -4.60 4.99
N ALA A 161 20.52 -5.51 5.96
CA ALA A 161 21.39 -6.66 6.12
C ALA A 161 20.94 -7.84 5.23
N ALA A 162 21.75 -8.90 5.16
CA ALA A 162 21.42 -10.10 4.39
C ALA A 162 20.12 -10.78 4.87
N HIS A 163 19.80 -10.61 6.15
CA HIS A 163 18.59 -11.16 6.74
C HIS A 163 17.76 -10.10 7.47
N HIS A 164 16.42 -10.16 7.31
CA HIS A 164 15.49 -9.19 7.89
C HIS A 164 15.62 -9.05 9.41
N TYR A 165 15.89 -10.14 10.12
CA TYR A 165 16.06 -10.11 11.58
C TYR A 165 17.32 -9.33 12.02
N GLU A 166 18.39 -9.35 11.21
CA GLU A 166 19.60 -8.58 11.47
C GLU A 166 19.34 -7.08 11.26
N THR A 167 18.62 -6.72 10.19
CA THR A 167 18.17 -5.34 9.95
C THR A 167 17.37 -4.82 11.14
N ILE A 168 16.43 -5.62 11.68
CA ILE A 168 15.64 -5.22 12.86
C ILE A 168 16.53 -5.04 14.09
N ALA A 169 17.45 -5.98 14.36
CA ALA A 169 18.35 -5.88 15.51
C ALA A 169 19.21 -4.58 15.44
N ASN A 170 19.68 -4.24 14.24
CA ASN A 170 20.39 -3.00 13.98
C ASN A 170 19.48 -1.78 14.21
N VAL A 171 18.25 -1.78 13.69
CA VAL A 171 17.28 -0.70 13.93
C VAL A 171 17.04 -0.47 15.42
N ILE A 172 16.87 -1.53 16.21
CA ILE A 172 16.67 -1.41 17.67
C ILE A 172 17.92 -0.82 18.34
N LYS A 173 19.11 -1.29 17.97
CA LYS A 173 20.39 -0.80 18.52
C LYS A 173 20.60 0.69 18.23
N PHE A 174 20.31 1.12 17.00
CA PHE A 174 20.41 2.52 16.59
C PHE A 174 19.32 3.38 17.23
N ALA A 175 18.07 2.88 17.31
CA ALA A 175 16.98 3.60 17.95
C ALA A 175 17.29 3.95 19.41
N MET A 176 17.98 3.09 20.17
CA MET A 176 18.36 3.41 21.56
C MET A 176 19.22 4.67 21.69
N HIS A 177 20.00 5.03 20.67
CA HIS A 177 20.96 6.14 20.74
C HIS A 177 20.56 7.34 19.86
N TYR A 178 19.87 7.09 18.75
CA TYR A 178 19.65 8.07 17.68
C TYR A 178 18.17 8.27 17.34
N THR A 179 17.24 7.91 18.24
CA THR A 179 15.81 8.16 18.00
C THR A 179 15.55 9.63 17.76
N HIS A 180 14.91 9.93 16.63
CA HIS A 180 14.39 11.27 16.34
C HIS A 180 13.05 11.46 17.05
N TRP A 181 13.10 12.00 18.27
CA TRP A 181 11.93 12.19 19.14
C TRP A 181 10.73 12.88 18.47
N PRO A 182 10.91 13.95 17.65
CA PRO A 182 9.79 14.56 16.95
C PRO A 182 9.07 13.58 16.01
N THR A 183 9.81 12.74 15.27
CA THR A 183 9.22 11.71 14.39
C THR A 183 8.46 10.67 15.20
N LEU A 184 9.04 10.21 16.32
CA LEU A 184 8.40 9.23 17.18
C LEU A 184 7.08 9.76 17.77
N ILE A 185 7.07 11.01 18.26
CA ILE A 185 5.87 11.66 18.80
C ILE A 185 4.80 11.81 17.71
N MET A 186 5.18 12.20 16.48
CA MET A 186 4.24 12.24 15.36
C MET A 186 3.66 10.85 15.03
N GLY A 187 4.50 9.81 15.00
CA GLY A 187 4.05 8.44 14.77
C GLY A 187 3.09 7.94 15.85
N VAL A 188 3.45 8.12 17.13
CA VAL A 188 2.62 7.70 18.27
C VAL A 188 1.30 8.48 18.31
N SER A 189 1.32 9.79 18.08
CA SER A 189 0.10 10.60 18.04
C SER A 189 -0.82 10.18 16.88
N ALA A 190 -0.26 9.85 15.71
CA ALA A 190 -1.06 9.29 14.61
C ALA A 190 -1.77 7.98 15.01
N PHE A 191 -1.10 7.07 15.72
CA PHE A 191 -1.75 5.86 16.26
C PHE A 191 -2.86 6.20 17.26
N VAL A 192 -2.61 7.13 18.18
CA VAL A 192 -3.60 7.58 19.16
C VAL A 192 -4.84 8.15 18.47
N ILE A 193 -4.65 9.00 17.46
CA ILE A 193 -5.73 9.57 16.64
C ILE A 193 -6.51 8.43 15.94
N MET A 194 -5.81 7.53 15.24
CA MET A 194 -6.46 6.44 14.50
C MET A 194 -7.29 5.51 15.41
N ILE A 195 -6.75 5.15 16.58
CA ILE A 195 -7.42 4.28 17.56
C ILE A 195 -8.56 5.02 18.26
N GLY A 196 -8.35 6.28 18.64
CA GLY A 196 -9.35 7.13 19.27
C GLY A 196 -10.57 7.34 18.36
N LEU A 197 -10.35 7.76 17.10
CA LEU A 197 -11.42 7.93 16.11
C LEU A 197 -12.13 6.62 15.80
N LYS A 198 -11.41 5.50 15.73
CA LYS A 198 -12.04 4.18 15.53
C LYS A 198 -13.05 3.85 16.63
N ARG A 199 -12.84 4.32 17.87
CA ARG A 199 -13.75 4.10 19.00
C ARG A 199 -14.89 5.12 19.06
N VAL A 200 -14.59 6.40 18.84
CA VAL A 200 -15.56 7.50 19.03
C VAL A 200 -16.43 7.73 17.79
N ALA A 201 -15.85 7.62 16.59
CA ALA A 201 -16.52 7.92 15.34
C ALA A 201 -16.08 6.95 14.22
N PRO A 202 -16.49 5.66 14.28
CA PRO A 202 -16.05 4.61 13.36
C PRO A 202 -16.46 4.83 11.90
N LYS A 203 -17.39 5.75 11.63
CA LYS A 203 -17.81 6.12 10.27
C LYS A 203 -16.81 7.06 9.57
N ILE A 204 -15.93 7.70 10.33
CA ILE A 204 -14.96 8.65 9.79
C ILE A 204 -13.71 7.88 9.32
N PRO A 205 -13.16 8.17 8.13
CA PRO A 205 -11.90 7.61 7.66
C PRO A 205 -10.71 8.00 8.56
N ASN A 206 -10.49 7.23 9.63
CA ASN A 206 -9.52 7.53 10.68
C ASN A 206 -8.08 7.69 10.18
N VAL A 207 -7.66 6.92 9.18
CA VAL A 207 -6.34 7.04 8.54
C VAL A 207 -6.18 8.39 7.85
N LEU A 208 -7.19 8.83 7.07
CA LEU A 208 -7.15 10.11 6.38
C LEU A 208 -7.08 11.27 7.37
N VAL A 209 -7.87 11.21 8.44
CA VAL A 209 -7.85 12.23 9.49
C VAL A 209 -6.49 12.32 10.14
N ALA A 210 -5.86 11.18 10.47
CA ALA A 210 -4.52 11.16 11.04
C ALA A 210 -3.49 11.78 10.09
N VAL A 211 -3.55 11.47 8.79
CA VAL A 211 -2.66 12.06 7.77
C VAL A 211 -2.86 13.57 7.67
N VAL A 212 -4.11 14.04 7.51
CA VAL A 212 -4.40 15.48 7.39
C VAL A 212 -3.93 16.24 8.62
N LEU A 213 -4.24 15.76 9.83
CA LEU A 213 -3.81 16.40 11.07
C LEU A 213 -2.29 16.39 11.20
N ALA A 214 -1.63 15.27 10.93
CA ALA A 214 -0.17 15.18 10.98
C ALA A 214 0.49 16.12 9.97
N THR A 215 -0.05 16.25 8.75
CA THR A 215 0.45 17.19 7.73
C THR A 215 0.31 18.64 8.17
N VAL A 216 -0.85 19.02 8.72
CA VAL A 216 -1.09 20.40 9.22
C VAL A 216 -0.15 20.71 10.38
N VAL A 217 -0.01 19.80 11.35
CA VAL A 217 0.89 19.97 12.50
C VAL A 217 2.35 20.06 12.05
N SER A 218 2.78 19.19 11.12
CA SER A 218 4.11 19.20 10.52
C SER A 218 4.42 20.54 9.85
N TRP A 219 3.46 21.07 9.09
CA TRP A 219 3.59 22.39 8.44
C TRP A 219 3.67 23.54 9.45
N LEU A 220 2.81 23.55 10.47
CA LEU A 220 2.79 24.62 11.49
C LEU A 220 4.08 24.67 12.33
N ILE A 221 4.69 23.52 12.60
CA ILE A 221 5.92 23.42 13.39
C ILE A 221 7.17 23.65 12.51
N GLY A 222 7.02 23.69 11.18
CA GLY A 222 8.16 23.75 10.27
C GLY A 222 9.03 22.50 10.35
N PHE A 223 8.39 21.34 10.52
CA PHE A 223 9.08 20.06 10.74
C PHE A 223 10.03 19.69 9.59
N ASN A 224 9.67 20.10 8.36
CA ASN A 224 10.55 20.00 7.21
C ASN A 224 11.53 21.17 7.25
N PHE A 225 12.71 20.95 7.84
CA PHE A 225 13.84 21.88 7.76
C PHE A 225 14.46 21.84 6.35
N ASP A 226 13.69 22.21 5.33
CA ASP A 226 14.15 22.23 3.95
C ASP A 226 15.19 23.35 3.77
N THR A 227 16.47 23.01 3.86
CA THR A 227 17.57 23.89 3.44
C THR A 227 17.74 23.78 1.93
N THR A 228 17.28 24.78 1.20
CA THR A 228 17.57 24.92 -0.23
C THR A 228 19.04 25.34 -0.40
N ALA A 229 19.90 24.42 -0.83
CA ALA A 229 21.26 24.76 -1.25
C ALA A 229 21.23 25.14 -2.74
N ASP A 230 21.72 26.34 -3.07
CA ASP A 230 21.94 26.73 -4.46
C ASP A 230 23.02 25.85 -5.09
N VAL A 231 22.67 25.15 -6.17
CA VAL A 231 23.61 24.25 -6.91
C VAL A 231 24.47 25.05 -7.90
N SER A 232 24.66 26.36 -7.66
CA SER A 232 25.54 27.21 -8.47
C SER A 232 26.89 27.41 -7.79
N SER A 233 27.80 26.45 -7.96
CA SER A 233 29.24 26.63 -7.76
C SER A 233 30.03 25.67 -8.63
#